data_AF-A0A520CRK5-F1
#
_entry.id   AF-A0A520CRK5-F1
#
_cell.length_a   1.000
_cell.length_b   1.000
_cell.length_c   1.000
_cell.angle_alpha   90.00
_cell.angle_beta   90.00
_cell.angle_gamma   90.00
#
_symmetry.space_group_name_H-M   'P 1'
#
loop_
_entity.id
_entity.type
_entity.pdbx_description
1 polymer ?
#
loop_
_entity_poly.entity_id
_entity_poly.type
_entity_poly.pdbx_seq_one_letter_code
_entity_poly.pdbx_strand_id
1 'polypeptide(L)'
;MKKILSIASVLICLFLNVESVKAQPKPNLDKVVAVVGSNIILLSDLNQQYAIYLNQGNPADPKAKCYFLQQMLVQKLLKQQAEIDSIVVEEGQVDDELDKRMRYQTQRMGGQEKLEQFLQKSLLQYKDEMRPDVKEGLIAQKMQAKITENTTVTPLEVKKYFDT
;
A
#
# COMPACT_ATOMS: atom_id res chain seq x y z
N MET A 1 27.15 -64.16 14.05
CA MET A 1 25.84 -63.77 13.48
C MET A 1 25.17 -62.59 14.20
N LYS A 2 25.14 -62.54 15.55
CA LYS A 2 24.54 -61.41 16.30
C LYS A 2 25.17 -60.02 16.03
N LYS A 3 26.50 -59.95 15.82
CA LYS A 3 27.21 -58.68 15.54
C LYS A 3 26.87 -58.09 14.16
N ILE A 4 26.63 -58.94 13.16
CA ILE A 4 26.26 -58.51 11.80
C ILE A 4 24.81 -57.98 11.79
N LEU A 5 23.93 -58.59 12.59
CA LEU A 5 22.55 -58.14 12.78
C LEU A 5 22.48 -56.77 13.48
N SER A 6 23.33 -56.50 14.46
CA SER A 6 23.42 -55.19 15.12
C SER A 6 23.98 -54.10 14.19
N ILE A 7 24.97 -54.42 13.33
CA ILE A 7 25.53 -53.45 12.37
C ILE A 7 24.51 -53.11 11.28
N ALA A 8 23.75 -54.10 10.80
CA ALA A 8 22.67 -53.88 9.83
C ALA A 8 21.53 -53.02 10.41
N SER A 9 21.20 -53.21 11.69
CA SER A 9 20.17 -52.42 12.38
C SER A 9 20.58 -50.95 12.60
N VAL A 10 21.86 -50.67 12.86
CA VAL A 10 22.39 -49.30 12.98
C VAL A 10 22.46 -48.61 11.62
N LEU A 11 22.84 -49.32 10.56
CA LEU A 11 22.84 -48.76 9.20
C LEU A 11 21.41 -48.39 8.75
N ILE A 12 20.42 -49.25 9.02
CA ILE A 12 19.00 -48.99 8.71
C ILE A 12 18.44 -47.79 9.47
N CYS A 13 18.87 -47.55 10.71
CA CYS A 13 18.45 -46.36 11.47
C CYS A 13 19.07 -45.06 10.95
N LEU A 14 20.26 -45.09 10.34
CA LEU A 14 20.85 -43.91 9.70
C LEU A 14 20.13 -43.53 8.39
N PHE A 15 19.56 -44.48 7.67
CA PHE A 15 18.83 -44.22 6.42
C PHE A 15 17.37 -43.75 6.60
N LEU A 16 16.81 -43.83 7.81
CA LEU A 16 15.41 -43.42 8.08
C LEU A 16 15.26 -41.94 8.50
N ASN A 17 16.35 -41.17 8.58
CA ASN A 17 16.32 -39.76 9.03
C ASN A 17 16.43 -38.73 7.88
N VAL A 18 16.23 -39.13 6.61
CA VAL A 18 16.47 -38.24 5.46
C VAL A 18 15.23 -37.44 5.02
N GLU A 19 14.04 -37.72 5.56
CA GLU A 19 12.79 -37.06 5.13
C GLU A 19 12.34 -35.92 6.06
N SER A 20 13.19 -34.93 6.30
CA SER A 20 12.77 -33.66 6.91
C SER A 20 13.60 -32.46 6.45
N VAL A 21 13.93 -32.40 5.16
CA VAL A 21 14.19 -31.10 4.52
C VAL A 21 12.84 -30.60 4.01
N LYS A 22 12.00 -30.07 4.91
CA LYS A 22 10.91 -29.21 4.47
C LYS A 22 11.55 -28.02 3.76
N ALA A 23 11.29 -27.93 2.47
CA ALA A 23 11.61 -26.78 1.64
C ALA A 23 11.36 -25.51 2.44
N GLN A 24 12.37 -24.64 2.53
CA GLN A 24 12.19 -23.33 3.16
C GLN A 24 10.93 -22.70 2.57
N PRO A 25 10.01 -22.18 3.41
CA PRO A 25 8.84 -21.50 2.91
C PRO A 25 9.34 -20.45 1.93
N LYS A 26 8.98 -20.59 0.65
CA LYS A 26 9.33 -19.59 -0.36
C LYS A 26 8.96 -18.24 0.26
N PRO A 27 9.88 -17.26 0.33
CA PRO A 27 9.53 -15.96 0.86
C PRO A 27 8.28 -15.50 0.11
N ASN A 28 7.25 -15.09 0.85
CA ASN A 28 6.06 -14.45 0.29
C ASN A 28 6.52 -13.13 -0.33
N LEU A 29 7.11 -13.22 -1.52
CA LEU A 29 7.64 -12.09 -2.24
C LEU A 29 6.44 -11.35 -2.83
N ASP A 30 6.31 -10.09 -2.45
CA ASP A 30 5.27 -9.25 -3.00
C ASP A 30 5.48 -9.06 -4.50
N LYS A 31 4.38 -9.04 -5.25
CA LYS A 31 4.42 -8.94 -6.71
C LYS A 31 4.29 -7.48 -7.12
N VAL A 32 5.02 -7.08 -8.14
CA VAL A 32 4.84 -5.79 -8.80
C VAL A 32 3.71 -5.90 -9.81
N VAL A 33 2.70 -5.04 -9.72
CA VAL A 33 1.58 -5.01 -10.68
C VAL A 33 1.77 -3.98 -11.79
N ALA A 34 2.55 -2.93 -11.52
CA ALA A 34 2.88 -1.90 -12.51
C ALA A 34 4.17 -1.15 -12.15
N VAL A 35 4.81 -0.57 -13.16
CA VAL A 35 5.99 0.28 -13.03
C VAL A 35 5.72 1.60 -13.75
N VAL A 36 5.98 2.72 -13.09
CA VAL A 36 5.75 4.08 -13.60
C VAL A 36 7.01 4.91 -13.36
N GLY A 37 7.82 5.09 -14.41
CA GLY A 37 9.12 5.73 -14.29
C GLY A 37 10.05 4.93 -13.36
N SER A 38 10.50 5.56 -12.28
CA SER A 38 11.31 4.93 -11.22
C SER A 38 10.49 4.33 -10.08
N ASN A 39 9.15 4.48 -10.10
CA ASN A 39 8.27 4.04 -9.03
C ASN A 39 7.56 2.73 -9.40
N ILE A 40 7.24 1.91 -8.39
CA ILE A 40 6.51 0.65 -8.55
C ILE A 40 5.17 0.70 -7.81
N ILE A 41 4.22 -0.11 -8.25
CA ILE A 41 2.98 -0.38 -7.53
C ILE A 41 2.97 -1.86 -7.18
N LEU A 42 2.83 -2.16 -5.89
CA LEU A 42 2.81 -3.53 -5.38
C LEU A 42 1.39 -4.11 -5.39
N LEU A 43 1.32 -5.44 -5.46
CA LEU A 43 0.06 -6.16 -5.40
C LEU A 43 -0.57 -6.06 -4.00
N SER A 44 0.24 -6.03 -2.95
CA SER A 44 -0.22 -5.82 -1.58
C SER A 44 -0.94 -4.48 -1.42
N ASP A 45 -0.36 -3.38 -1.92
CA ASP A 45 -0.95 -2.04 -1.87
C ASP A 45 -2.33 -2.01 -2.54
N LEU A 46 -2.42 -2.56 -3.76
CA LEU A 46 -3.67 -2.64 -4.51
C LEU A 46 -4.73 -3.47 -3.75
N ASN A 47 -4.31 -4.58 -3.16
CA ASN A 47 -5.20 -5.43 -2.38
C ASN A 47 -5.64 -4.76 -1.08
N GLN A 48 -4.77 -3.98 -0.43
CA GLN A 48 -5.09 -3.21 0.77
C GLN A 48 -6.16 -2.16 0.46
N GLN A 49 -6.00 -1.42 -0.64
CA GLN A 49 -7.01 -0.44 -1.05
C GLN A 49 -8.35 -1.09 -1.39
N TYR A 50 -8.32 -2.24 -2.07
CA TYR A 50 -9.53 -3.00 -2.37
C TYR A 50 -10.17 -3.60 -1.11
N ALA A 51 -9.39 -4.05 -0.13
CA ALA A 51 -9.91 -4.54 1.14
C ALA A 51 -10.62 -3.43 1.94
N ILE A 52 -10.08 -2.20 1.94
CA ILE A 52 -10.75 -1.04 2.54
C ILE A 52 -12.10 -0.79 1.87
N TYR A 53 -12.16 -0.86 0.53
CA TYR A 53 -13.40 -0.71 -0.23
C TYR A 53 -14.45 -1.76 0.16
N LEU A 54 -14.07 -3.03 0.31
CA LEU A 54 -14.97 -4.10 0.75
C LEU A 54 -15.45 -3.88 2.20
N ASN A 55 -14.54 -3.48 3.10
CA ASN A 55 -14.85 -3.24 4.51
C ASN A 55 -15.85 -2.08 4.73
N GLN A 56 -16.00 -1.19 3.75
CA GLN A 56 -17.02 -0.14 3.75
C GLN A 56 -18.43 -0.66 3.38
N GLY A 57 -18.58 -1.96 3.10
CA GLY A 57 -19.85 -2.57 2.71
C GLY A 57 -20.15 -2.51 1.21
N ASN A 58 -19.18 -2.09 0.39
CA ASN A 58 -19.36 -2.06 -1.06
C ASN A 58 -19.34 -3.48 -1.66
N PRO A 59 -20.10 -3.73 -2.75
CA PRO A 59 -20.11 -5.04 -3.40
C PRO A 59 -18.74 -5.36 -4.02
N ALA A 60 -18.37 -6.64 -3.98
CA ALA A 60 -17.17 -7.13 -4.63
C ALA A 60 -17.30 -6.95 -6.15
N ASP A 61 -16.52 -6.03 -6.71
CA ASP A 61 -16.50 -5.71 -8.13
C ASP A 61 -15.04 -5.67 -8.64
N PRO A 62 -14.66 -6.53 -9.61
CA PRO A 62 -13.37 -6.46 -10.27
C PRO A 62 -13.06 -5.08 -10.88
N LYS A 63 -14.07 -4.31 -11.31
CA LYS A 63 -13.88 -2.96 -11.84
C LYS A 63 -13.39 -1.98 -10.78
N ALA A 64 -13.78 -2.16 -9.52
CA ALA A 64 -13.28 -1.32 -8.43
C ALA A 64 -11.77 -1.52 -8.23
N LYS A 65 -11.27 -2.76 -8.35
CA LYS A 65 -9.84 -3.03 -8.32
C LYS A 65 -9.09 -2.36 -9.47
N CYS A 66 -9.65 -2.40 -10.68
CA CYS A 66 -9.10 -1.68 -11.84
C CYS A 66 -9.05 -0.16 -11.59
N TYR A 67 -10.12 0.40 -11.04
CA TYR A 67 -10.19 1.82 -10.69
C TYR A 67 -9.11 2.22 -9.69
N PHE A 68 -8.89 1.44 -8.62
CA PHE A 68 -7.82 1.74 -7.66
C PHE A 68 -6.43 1.66 -8.29
N LEU A 69 -6.18 0.68 -9.16
CA LEU A 69 -4.93 0.61 -9.91
C LEU A 69 -4.76 1.86 -10.80
N GLN A 70 -5.82 2.31 -11.47
CA GLN A 70 -5.78 3.53 -12.27
C GLN A 70 -5.48 4.77 -11.41
N GLN A 71 -6.08 4.90 -10.23
CA GLN A 71 -5.79 6.01 -9.32
C GLN A 71 -4.32 6.00 -8.87
N MET A 72 -3.80 4.82 -8.50
CA MET A 72 -2.39 4.66 -8.13
C MET A 72 -1.46 5.02 -9.29
N LEU A 73 -1.78 4.59 -10.53
CA LEU A 73 -1.02 4.96 -11.73
C LEU A 73 -0.98 6.47 -11.94
N VAL A 74 -2.15 7.13 -11.88
CA VAL A 74 -2.25 8.59 -12.04
C VAL A 74 -1.45 9.33 -10.96
N GLN A 75 -1.54 8.89 -9.71
CA GLN A 75 -0.75 9.48 -8.61
C GLN A 75 0.75 9.37 -8.88
N LYS A 76 1.25 8.19 -9.26
CA LYS A 76 2.67 7.99 -9.58
C LYS A 76 3.12 8.82 -10.78
N LEU A 77 2.27 8.96 -11.81
CA LEU A 77 2.54 9.81 -12.98
C LEU A 77 2.65 11.28 -12.59
N LEU A 78 1.71 11.80 -11.78
CA LEU A 78 1.74 13.17 -11.31
C LEU A 78 2.95 13.44 -10.43
N LYS A 79 3.32 12.51 -9.55
CA LYS A 79 4.54 12.63 -8.76
C LYS A 79 5.80 12.66 -9.64
N GLN A 80 5.87 11.79 -10.65
CA GLN A 80 6.98 11.80 -11.60
C GLN A 80 7.09 13.14 -12.34
N GLN A 81 5.98 13.71 -12.78
CA GLN A 81 5.96 15.02 -13.42
C GLN A 81 6.36 16.13 -12.44
N ALA A 82 5.92 16.05 -11.20
CA ALA A 82 6.29 17.00 -10.16
C ALA A 82 7.81 17.03 -9.90
N GLU A 83 8.46 15.86 -9.93
CA GLU A 83 9.92 15.76 -9.80
C GLU A 83 10.65 16.43 -10.96
N ILE A 84 10.15 16.23 -12.20
CA ILE A 84 10.68 16.88 -13.40
C ILE A 84 10.54 18.42 -13.29
N ASP A 85 9.37 18.87 -12.83
CA ASP A 85 9.03 20.29 -12.66
C ASP A 85 9.60 20.91 -11.36
N SER A 86 10.37 20.14 -10.59
CA SER A 86 10.96 20.56 -9.30
C SER A 86 9.93 21.08 -8.28
N ILE A 87 8.73 20.51 -8.28
CA ILE A 87 7.66 20.83 -7.31
C ILE A 87 7.91 20.02 -6.04
N VAL A 88 8.17 20.72 -4.95
CA VAL A 88 8.43 20.13 -3.64
C VAL A 88 7.32 20.43 -2.64
N VAL A 89 7.13 19.53 -1.69
CA VAL A 89 6.26 19.70 -0.51
C VAL A 89 7.15 19.81 0.71
N GLU A 90 6.86 20.78 1.58
CA GLU A 90 7.64 21.00 2.79
C GLU A 90 7.34 19.92 3.84
N GLU A 91 8.32 19.52 4.64
CA GLU A 91 8.15 18.48 5.65
C GLU A 91 7.06 18.84 6.69
N GLY A 92 6.91 20.12 7.04
CA GLY A 92 5.84 20.57 7.93
C GLY A 92 4.44 20.29 7.37
N GLN A 93 4.25 20.39 6.05
CA GLN A 93 2.98 20.04 5.42
C GLN A 93 2.69 18.53 5.49
N VAL A 94 3.74 17.71 5.41
CA VAL A 94 3.63 16.25 5.56
C VAL A 94 3.25 15.90 7.00
N ASP A 95 3.87 16.57 7.98
CA ASP A 95 3.59 16.38 9.41
C ASP A 95 2.15 16.76 9.74
N ASP A 96 1.68 17.92 9.26
CA ASP A 96 0.31 18.39 9.47
C ASP A 96 -0.74 17.42 8.90
N GLU A 97 -0.48 16.88 7.71
CA GLU A 97 -1.36 15.92 7.06
C GLU A 97 -1.36 14.56 7.76
N LEU A 98 -0.19 14.08 8.21
CA LEU A 98 -0.08 12.88 9.04
C LEU A 98 -0.87 13.04 10.33
N ASP A 99 -0.69 14.15 11.04
CA ASP A 99 -1.39 14.43 12.30
C ASP A 99 -2.90 14.49 12.10
N LYS A 100 -3.36 15.12 11.02
CA LYS A 100 -4.78 15.15 10.65
C LYS A 100 -5.34 13.75 10.41
N ARG A 101 -4.61 12.90 9.67
CA ARG A 101 -5.01 11.50 9.45
C ARG A 101 -5.04 10.70 10.74
N MET A 102 -4.05 10.87 11.61
CA MET A 102 -4.00 10.17 12.89
C MET A 102 -5.17 10.57 13.78
N ARG A 103 -5.44 11.88 13.94
CA ARG A 103 -6.60 12.36 14.70
C ARG A 103 -7.91 11.74 14.22
N TYR A 104 -8.13 11.69 12.91
CA TYR A 104 -9.32 11.06 12.33
C TYR A 104 -9.40 9.56 12.65
N GLN A 105 -8.30 8.82 12.48
CA GLN A 105 -8.26 7.39 12.77
C GLN A 105 -8.45 7.10 14.27
N THR A 106 -7.79 7.86 15.14
CA THR A 106 -7.91 7.77 16.60
C THR A 106 -9.34 8.02 17.05
N GLN A 107 -10.01 9.04 16.50
CA GLN A 107 -11.40 9.34 16.81
C GLN A 107 -12.33 8.20 16.37
N ARG A 108 -12.13 7.67 15.15
CA ARG A 108 -12.96 6.58 14.61
C ARG A 108 -12.77 5.27 15.39
N MET A 109 -11.57 5.00 15.88
CA MET A 109 -11.27 3.79 16.67
C MET A 109 -11.67 3.92 18.16
N GLY A 110 -12.00 5.14 18.60
CA GLY A 110 -12.43 5.41 19.98
C GLY A 110 -11.27 5.49 20.98
N GLY A 111 -10.11 6.01 20.57
CA GLY A 111 -8.95 6.24 21.42
C GLY A 111 -7.62 5.78 20.81
N GLN A 112 -6.50 6.31 21.29
CA GLN A 112 -5.16 5.99 20.79
C GLN A 112 -4.78 4.54 21.10
N GLU A 113 -5.01 4.08 22.32
CA GLU A 113 -4.67 2.73 22.78
C GLU A 113 -5.33 1.65 21.91
N LYS A 114 -6.61 1.83 21.55
CA LYS A 114 -7.34 0.92 20.67
C LYS A 114 -6.78 0.91 19.25
N LEU A 115 -6.36 2.07 18.75
CA LEU A 115 -5.74 2.17 17.44
C LEU A 115 -4.38 1.46 17.42
N GLU A 116 -3.54 1.65 18.45
CA GLU A 116 -2.24 0.98 18.55
C GLU A 116 -2.38 -0.54 18.71
N GLN A 117 -3.36 -1.00 19.50
CA GLN A 117 -3.70 -2.44 19.60
C GLN A 117 -4.14 -3.02 18.26
N PHE A 118 -4.97 -2.29 17.50
CA PHE A 118 -5.42 -2.69 16.18
C PHE A 118 -4.27 -2.76 15.17
N LEU A 119 -3.38 -1.75 15.18
CA LEU A 119 -2.22 -1.68 14.29
C LEU A 119 -1.10 -2.65 14.70
N GLN A 120 -1.12 -3.16 15.94
CA GLN A 120 -0.03 -3.93 16.56
C GLN A 120 1.32 -3.17 16.56
N LYS A 121 1.25 -1.84 16.55
CA LYS A 121 2.40 -0.92 16.42
C LYS A 121 2.10 0.37 17.18
N SER A 122 3.14 1.10 17.57
CA SER A 122 2.97 2.43 18.15
C SER A 122 2.48 3.42 17.09
N LEU A 123 1.77 4.47 17.53
CA LEU A 123 1.31 5.51 16.62
C LEU A 123 2.47 6.21 15.91
N LEU A 124 3.60 6.40 16.61
CA LEU A 124 4.80 7.01 16.05
C LEU A 124 5.37 6.16 14.91
N GLN A 125 5.53 4.85 15.13
CA GLN A 125 6.04 3.94 14.10
C GLN A 125 5.11 3.93 12.88
N TYR A 126 3.79 3.93 13.10
CA TYR A 126 2.82 3.97 12.02
C TYR A 126 2.89 5.28 11.21
N LYS A 127 3.08 6.43 11.88
CA LYS A 127 3.31 7.71 11.19
C LYS A 127 4.56 7.68 10.31
N ASP A 128 5.65 7.11 10.80
CA ASP A 128 6.90 7.00 10.04
C ASP A 128 6.76 6.09 8.82
N GLU A 129 6.04 4.98 8.97
CA GLU A 129 5.71 4.08 7.85
C GLU A 129 4.82 4.75 6.80
N MET A 130 3.87 5.60 7.22
CA MET A 130 2.96 6.32 6.31
C MET A 130 3.59 7.55 5.65
N ARG A 131 4.65 8.13 6.23
CA ARG A 131 5.23 9.40 5.76
C ARG A 131 5.57 9.39 4.26
N PRO A 132 6.23 8.36 3.69
CA PRO A 132 6.55 8.33 2.27
C PRO A 132 5.30 8.43 1.38
N ASP A 133 4.27 7.66 1.70
CA ASP A 133 3.02 7.62 0.92
C ASP A 133 2.25 8.95 1.03
N VAL A 134 2.23 9.56 2.22
CA VAL A 134 1.61 10.88 2.43
C VAL A 134 2.33 11.95 1.63
N LYS A 135 3.67 11.99 1.72
CA LYS A 135 4.49 12.94 0.98
C LYS A 135 4.28 12.81 -0.52
N GLU A 136 4.29 11.58 -1.02
CA GLU A 136 4.03 11.30 -2.43
C GLU A 136 2.64 11.80 -2.88
N GLY A 137 1.60 11.52 -2.09
CA GLY A 137 0.25 11.98 -2.36
C GLY A 137 0.15 13.51 -2.38
N LEU A 138 0.80 14.20 -1.45
CA LEU A 138 0.84 15.67 -1.41
C LEU A 138 1.55 16.26 -2.63
N ILE A 139 2.65 15.65 -3.08
CA ILE A 139 3.37 16.07 -4.29
C ILE A 139 2.46 15.92 -5.52
N ALA A 140 1.79 14.78 -5.65
CA ALA A 140 0.84 14.54 -6.74
C ALA A 140 -0.32 15.54 -6.73
N GLN A 141 -0.89 15.84 -5.57
CA GLN A 141 -1.94 16.86 -5.42
C GLN A 141 -1.46 18.26 -5.81
N LYS A 142 -0.24 18.64 -5.41
CA LYS A 142 0.35 19.94 -5.77
C LYS A 142 0.58 20.05 -7.27
N MET A 143 1.03 18.99 -7.93
CA MET A 143 1.15 18.93 -9.39
C MET A 143 -0.21 19.03 -10.07
N GLN A 144 -1.22 18.31 -9.59
CA GLN A 144 -2.58 18.40 -10.13
C GLN A 144 -3.11 19.83 -10.04
N ALA A 145 -2.94 20.50 -8.88
CA ALA A 145 -3.37 21.88 -8.69
C ALA A 145 -2.66 22.83 -9.67
N LYS A 146 -1.36 22.66 -9.90
CA LYS A 146 -0.60 23.43 -10.90
C LYS A 146 -1.11 23.21 -12.32
N ILE A 147 -1.47 21.98 -12.68
CA ILE A 147 -2.05 21.67 -14.01
C ILE A 147 -3.39 22.40 -14.18
N THR A 148 -4.23 22.42 -13.14
CA THR A 148 -5.58 22.98 -13.22
C THR A 148 -5.65 24.47 -12.92
N GLU A 149 -4.56 25.11 -12.49
CA GLU A 149 -4.51 26.52 -12.05
C GLU A 149 -5.11 27.49 -13.06
N ASN A 150 -4.85 27.27 -14.35
CA ASN A 150 -5.29 28.15 -15.43
C ASN A 150 -6.60 27.71 -16.10
N THR A 151 -7.33 26.76 -15.50
CA THR A 151 -8.59 26.28 -16.06
C THR A 151 -9.74 27.20 -15.64
N THR A 152 -10.39 27.85 -16.62
CA THR A 152 -11.58 28.68 -16.38
C THR A 152 -12.85 27.97 -16.84
N VAL A 153 -13.91 28.08 -16.04
CA VAL A 153 -15.24 27.52 -16.38
C VAL A 153 -16.22 28.66 -16.63
N THR A 154 -16.93 28.60 -17.76
CA THR A 154 -17.93 29.60 -18.14
C THR A 154 -19.32 29.27 -17.56
N PRO A 155 -20.18 30.27 -17.30
CA PRO A 155 -21.57 30.01 -16.87
C PRO A 155 -22.37 29.16 -17.86
N LEU A 156 -22.06 29.24 -19.16
CA LEU A 156 -22.72 28.44 -20.19
C LEU A 156 -22.37 26.95 -20.07
N GLU A 157 -21.10 26.63 -19.77
CA GLU A 157 -20.66 25.24 -19.52
C GLU A 157 -21.30 24.67 -18.26
N VAL A 158 -21.43 25.48 -17.20
CA VAL A 158 -22.15 25.08 -15.97
C VAL A 158 -23.61 24.78 -16.30
N LYS A 159 -24.29 25.68 -17.02
CA LYS A 159 -25.68 25.47 -17.43
C LYS A 159 -25.83 24.19 -18.25
N LYS A 160 -24.95 23.97 -19.23
CA LYS A 160 -24.95 22.77 -20.07
C LYS A 160 -24.76 21.48 -19.24
N TYR A 161 -23.90 21.50 -18.22
CA TYR A 161 -23.66 20.33 -17.36
C TYR A 161 -24.90 19.94 -16.54
N PHE A 162 -25.65 20.91 -16.02
CA PHE A 162 -26.85 20.65 -15.20
C PHE A 162 -28.15 20.45 -16.01
N ASP A 163 -28.21 20.95 -17.25
CA ASP A 163 -29.35 20.77 -18.15
C ASP A 163 -29.32 19.40 -18.89
N THR A 164 -28.26 18.60 -18.68
CA THR A 164 -28.11 17.23 -19.22
C THR A 164 -28.43 16.21 -18.13
#